data_AF-A0A662KK23-F1
#
_entry.id   AF-A0A662KK23-F1
#
_cell.length_a   1.000
_cell.length_b   1.000
_cell.length_c   1.000
_cell.angle_alpha   90.00
_cell.angle_beta   90.00
_cell.angle_gamma   90.00
#
_symmetry.space_group_name_H-M   'P 1'
#
loop_
_entity.id
_entity.type
_entity.pdbx_description
1 polymer ?
#
loop_
_entity_poly.entity_id
_entity_poly.type
_entity_poly.pdbx_seq_one_letter_code
_entity_poly.pdbx_strand_id
1 'polypeptide(L)'
;MNKNSESQLFLYRFEAVARIQVLLDLGKSLAEALEIVSRTLPPPPAGSRPPAPSTLERWFYANRAAGTQSLKPKRRKDQGTFRALDPQTVLQEIKAILKHREESLPQKVRRRNVRLIHASELRELLIERGKLKPSCSLSTLYRLLRLNDISLRACGGSRERRRWEAPEPNHTWQADGLRGPYVIWRGRKHPTVIIAIIDDHSRFIVGCDLFLGERAAFFLELFTEALLRYGVPKRLYVDNGGAFCAKEVKELCARLEILHIAGEPYNAPGRGKIERWHQNVKEKWLPEVYRKGLRTMKAARESLQRFVETYNKTFHRSLGTTPLGRWSKDSWRFRSVEHFGKPLWIFGRRLKRRVDRTGCVQVEGKLYEVSQALRGKWVTVLYWHREPEQIEVYLGEEFFCSGRRIR
;
A
#
# COMPACT_ATOMS: atom_id res chain seq x y z
N MET A 1 -14.22 -10.55 19.88
CA MET A 1 -15.03 -9.45 19.32
C MET A 1 -14.99 -8.31 20.31
N ASN A 2 -14.78 -7.08 19.83
CA ASN A 2 -14.71 -5.89 20.66
C ASN A 2 -16.14 -5.51 21.13
N LYS A 3 -16.34 -4.96 22.33
CA LYS A 3 -17.69 -4.58 22.84
C LYS A 3 -18.48 -3.69 21.86
N ASN A 4 -17.76 -2.86 21.10
CA ASN A 4 -18.32 -2.01 20.04
C ASN A 4 -18.94 -2.83 18.88
N SER A 5 -18.28 -3.91 18.47
CA SER A 5 -18.77 -4.81 17.40
C SER A 5 -20.01 -5.62 17.79
N GLU A 6 -20.13 -6.01 19.06
CA GLU A 6 -21.31 -6.73 19.56
C GLU A 6 -22.55 -5.80 19.59
N SER A 7 -22.35 -4.53 19.91
CA SER A 7 -23.41 -3.50 19.93
C SER A 7 -23.90 -3.15 18.53
N GLN A 8 -22.98 -2.98 17.57
CA GLN A 8 -23.33 -2.71 16.18
C GLN A 8 -24.11 -3.87 15.54
N LEU A 9 -23.72 -5.12 15.81
CA LEU A 9 -24.43 -6.29 15.29
C LEU A 9 -25.81 -6.47 15.92
N PHE A 10 -25.99 -6.08 17.18
CA PHE A 10 -27.30 -6.05 17.82
C PHE A 10 -28.23 -5.04 17.12
N LEU A 11 -27.78 -3.80 16.92
CA LEU A 11 -28.56 -2.76 16.24
C LEU A 11 -28.95 -3.18 14.81
N TYR A 12 -28.01 -3.80 14.09
CA TYR A 12 -28.25 -4.33 12.76
C TYR A 12 -29.38 -5.38 12.73
N ARG A 13 -29.36 -6.34 13.67
CA ARG A 13 -30.40 -7.37 13.77
C ARG A 13 -31.75 -6.78 14.18
N PHE A 14 -31.73 -5.77 15.06
CA PHE A 14 -32.93 -5.07 15.46
C PHE A 14 -33.57 -4.32 14.29
N GLU A 15 -32.78 -3.58 13.51
CA GLU A 15 -33.24 -2.89 12.31
C GLU A 15 -33.90 -3.86 11.31
N ALA A 16 -33.27 -5.02 11.10
CA ALA A 16 -33.81 -6.05 10.22
C ALA A 16 -35.20 -6.52 10.68
N VAL A 17 -35.36 -6.82 11.97
CA VAL A 17 -36.64 -7.27 12.54
C VAL A 17 -37.68 -6.15 12.53
N ALA A 18 -37.29 -4.91 12.80
CA ALA A 18 -38.19 -3.76 12.77
C ALA A 18 -38.73 -3.51 11.35
N ARG A 19 -37.88 -3.59 10.32
CA ARG A 19 -38.31 -3.46 8.92
C ARG A 19 -39.28 -4.57 8.50
N ILE A 20 -39.07 -5.80 8.97
CA ILE A 20 -40.00 -6.90 8.74
C ILE A 20 -41.36 -6.56 9.37
N GLN A 21 -41.37 -6.10 10.63
CA GLN A 21 -42.62 -5.73 11.32
C GLN A 21 -43.38 -4.62 10.58
N VAL A 22 -42.70 -3.57 10.13
CA VAL A 22 -43.32 -2.48 9.35
C VAL A 22 -43.99 -3.01 8.08
N LEU A 23 -43.36 -3.96 7.37
CA LEU A 23 -43.94 -4.54 6.16
C LEU A 23 -45.16 -5.42 6.46
N LEU A 24 -45.14 -6.16 7.57
CA LEU A 24 -46.30 -6.93 8.03
C LEU A 24 -47.47 -6.00 8.41
N ASP A 25 -47.19 -4.89 9.09
CA ASP A 25 -48.19 -3.89 9.49
C ASP A 25 -48.83 -3.22 8.25
N LEU A 26 -48.08 -3.14 7.14
CA LEU A 26 -48.56 -2.69 5.82
C LEU A 26 -49.31 -3.79 5.02
N GLY A 27 -49.59 -4.94 5.64
CA GLY A 27 -50.36 -6.03 5.05
C GLY A 27 -49.59 -6.97 4.12
N LYS A 28 -48.25 -6.91 4.11
CA LYS A 28 -47.42 -7.90 3.36
C LYS A 28 -47.39 -9.24 4.08
N SER A 29 -47.26 -10.32 3.32
CA SER A 29 -46.98 -11.63 3.90
C SER A 29 -45.57 -11.69 4.49
N LEU A 30 -45.34 -12.59 5.45
CA LEU A 30 -44.01 -12.77 6.04
C LEU A 30 -42.96 -13.16 4.99
N ALA A 31 -43.31 -14.02 4.03
CA ALA A 31 -42.41 -14.42 2.95
C ALA A 31 -41.96 -13.22 2.09
N GLU A 32 -42.89 -12.35 1.71
CA GLU A 32 -42.58 -11.12 0.97
C GLU A 32 -41.73 -10.15 1.80
N ALA A 33 -42.06 -9.97 3.08
CA ALA A 33 -41.31 -9.09 3.97
C ALA A 33 -39.84 -9.54 4.12
N LEU A 34 -39.61 -10.86 4.26
CA LEU A 34 -38.27 -11.44 4.37
C LEU A 34 -37.45 -11.26 3.08
N GLU A 35 -38.07 -11.45 1.91
CA GLU A 35 -37.43 -11.21 0.61
C GLU A 35 -37.05 -9.74 0.41
N ILE A 36 -37.97 -8.82 0.70
CA ILE A 36 -37.74 -7.37 0.59
C ILE A 36 -36.61 -6.95 1.52
N VAL A 37 -36.64 -7.35 2.79
CA VAL A 37 -35.62 -6.96 3.77
C VAL A 37 -34.27 -7.58 3.44
N SER A 38 -34.21 -8.84 2.98
CA SER A 38 -32.96 -9.49 2.54
C SER A 38 -32.22 -8.69 1.46
N ARG A 39 -32.97 -8.02 0.56
CA ARG A 39 -32.41 -7.23 -0.55
C ARG A 39 -32.12 -5.77 -0.20
N THR A 40 -32.83 -5.20 0.76
CA THR A 40 -32.81 -3.75 1.05
C THR A 40 -32.07 -3.40 2.35
N LEU A 41 -31.76 -4.38 3.19
CA LEU A 41 -31.00 -4.15 4.41
C LEU A 41 -29.56 -3.73 4.05
N PRO A 42 -29.00 -2.70 4.71
CA PRO A 42 -27.63 -2.28 4.46
C PRO A 42 -26.63 -3.42 4.73
N PRO A 43 -25.40 -3.34 4.23
CA PRO A 43 -24.38 -4.34 4.53
C PRO A 43 -24.08 -4.41 6.04
N PRO A 44 -23.89 -5.62 6.61
CA PRO A 44 -23.66 -5.77 8.03
C PRO A 44 -22.29 -5.22 8.47
N PRO A 45 -22.19 -4.73 9.72
CA PRO A 45 -20.92 -4.28 10.28
C PRO A 45 -19.92 -5.44 10.33
N ALA A 46 -18.66 -5.17 9.91
CA ALA A 46 -17.53 -6.10 9.84
C ALA A 46 -17.49 -7.09 8.65
N GLY A 47 -18.15 -6.79 7.53
CA GLY A 47 -17.91 -7.46 6.24
C GLY A 47 -18.47 -8.89 6.14
N SER A 48 -19.44 -9.24 7.00
CA SER A 48 -20.20 -10.47 6.83
C SER A 48 -21.14 -10.42 5.62
N ARG A 49 -21.55 -11.58 5.11
CA ARG A 49 -22.53 -11.65 4.02
C ARG A 49 -23.91 -11.12 4.48
N PRO A 50 -24.70 -10.50 3.58
CA PRO A 50 -26.10 -10.17 3.87
C PRO A 50 -26.87 -11.41 4.36
N PRO A 51 -27.80 -11.26 5.32
CA PRO A 51 -28.56 -12.38 5.85
C PRO A 51 -29.56 -12.90 4.81
N ALA A 52 -29.63 -14.22 4.66
CA ALA A 52 -30.67 -14.86 3.85
C ALA A 52 -32.06 -14.76 4.53
N PRO A 53 -33.16 -14.91 3.78
CA PRO A 53 -34.52 -14.89 4.33
C PRO A 53 -34.72 -15.81 5.54
N SER A 54 -34.17 -17.03 5.52
CA SER A 54 -34.24 -17.97 6.65
C SER A 54 -33.51 -17.49 7.92
N THR A 55 -32.48 -16.66 7.75
CA THR A 55 -31.77 -16.05 8.90
C THR A 55 -32.58 -14.91 9.50
N LEU A 56 -33.22 -14.11 8.64
CA LEU A 56 -34.13 -13.04 9.04
C LEU A 56 -35.35 -13.58 9.77
N GLU A 57 -35.93 -14.67 9.26
CA GLU A 57 -37.07 -15.36 9.87
C GLU A 57 -36.74 -15.86 11.28
N ARG A 58 -35.57 -16.49 11.43
CA ARG A 58 -35.09 -16.93 12.75
C ARG A 58 -34.92 -15.76 13.72
N TRP A 59 -34.43 -14.61 13.27
CA TRP A 59 -34.31 -13.42 14.13
C TRP A 59 -35.68 -12.84 14.49
N PHE A 60 -36.62 -12.81 13.54
CA PHE A 60 -37.98 -12.36 13.78
C PHE A 60 -38.68 -13.19 14.86
N TYR A 61 -38.67 -14.53 14.73
CA TYR A 61 -39.27 -15.40 15.74
C TYR A 61 -38.53 -15.38 17.08
N ALA A 62 -37.19 -15.30 17.08
CA ALA A 62 -36.42 -15.17 18.31
C ALA A 62 -36.81 -13.89 19.08
N ASN A 63 -36.97 -12.77 18.35
CA ASN A 63 -37.41 -11.49 18.93
C ASN A 63 -38.84 -11.56 19.44
N ARG A 64 -39.75 -12.25 18.72
CA ARG A 64 -41.15 -12.42 19.15
C ARG A 64 -41.26 -13.27 20.41
N ALA A 65 -40.43 -14.31 20.54
CA ALA A 65 -40.48 -15.24 21.67
C ALA A 65 -39.78 -14.72 22.93
N ALA A 66 -38.64 -14.04 22.79
CA ALA A 66 -37.76 -13.69 23.91
C ALA A 66 -37.35 -12.21 23.94
N GLY A 67 -38.02 -11.36 23.16
CA GLY A 67 -37.77 -9.93 23.08
C GLY A 67 -36.42 -9.57 22.44
N THR A 68 -36.09 -8.28 22.45
CA THR A 68 -34.90 -7.72 21.79
C THR A 68 -33.58 -8.30 22.32
N GLN A 69 -33.54 -8.73 23.58
CA GLN A 69 -32.34 -9.35 24.18
C GLN A 69 -31.88 -10.61 23.42
N SER A 70 -32.81 -11.33 22.77
CA SER A 70 -32.51 -12.51 21.96
C SER A 70 -31.65 -12.22 20.72
N LEU A 71 -31.65 -10.97 20.25
CA LEU A 71 -30.90 -10.53 19.07
C LEU A 71 -29.41 -10.31 19.34
N LYS A 72 -29.00 -10.27 20.61
CA LYS A 72 -27.58 -10.16 20.97
C LYS A 72 -26.77 -11.36 20.46
N PRO A 73 -25.53 -11.17 19.98
CA PRO A 73 -24.71 -12.27 19.51
C PRO A 73 -24.38 -13.25 20.65
N LYS A 74 -24.79 -14.51 20.52
CA LYS A 74 -24.43 -15.58 21.45
C LYS A 74 -23.00 -16.07 21.16
N ARG A 75 -22.18 -16.22 22.21
CA ARG A 75 -20.90 -16.91 22.13
C ARG A 75 -21.13 -18.42 22.03
N ARG A 76 -20.31 -19.12 21.26
CA ARG A 76 -20.38 -20.58 21.14
C ARG A 76 -19.87 -21.23 22.44
N LYS A 77 -20.55 -22.27 22.93
CA LYS A 77 -20.20 -22.97 24.18
C LYS A 77 -18.88 -23.73 24.10
N ASP A 78 -18.43 -24.10 22.90
CA ASP A 78 -17.19 -24.85 22.66
C ASP A 78 -15.98 -23.95 22.38
N GLN A 79 -16.09 -22.66 22.66
CA GLN A 79 -15.02 -21.70 22.43
C GLN A 79 -13.86 -21.97 23.39
N GLY A 80 -12.77 -22.54 22.87
CA GLY A 80 -11.54 -22.82 23.61
C GLY A 80 -11.20 -24.30 23.76
N THR A 81 -12.14 -25.21 23.54
CA THR A 81 -11.89 -26.66 23.67
C THR A 81 -11.21 -27.23 22.42
N PHE A 82 -10.39 -28.26 22.58
CA PHE A 82 -9.70 -28.94 21.48
C PHE A 82 -10.24 -30.36 21.36
N ARG A 83 -10.92 -30.67 20.24
CA ARG A 83 -11.47 -32.02 20.00
C ARG A 83 -10.43 -33.00 19.43
N ALA A 84 -9.39 -32.46 18.79
CA ALA A 84 -8.44 -33.24 17.97
C ALA A 84 -7.03 -33.36 18.59
N LEU A 85 -6.78 -32.72 19.74
CA LEU A 85 -5.49 -32.75 20.43
C LEU A 85 -5.69 -32.58 21.93
N ASP A 86 -4.77 -33.15 22.72
CA ASP A 86 -4.61 -32.84 24.14
C ASP A 86 -3.69 -31.61 24.29
N PRO A 87 -4.19 -30.46 24.79
CA PRO A 87 -3.40 -29.25 24.90
C PRO A 87 -2.16 -29.40 25.77
N GLN A 88 -2.23 -30.13 26.88
CA GLN A 88 -1.14 -30.20 27.85
C GLN A 88 0.06 -30.98 27.28
N THR A 89 -0.19 -32.19 26.79
CA THR A 89 0.85 -33.04 26.19
C THR A 89 1.51 -32.35 24.99
N VAL A 90 0.71 -31.74 24.11
CA VAL A 90 1.24 -31.06 22.92
C VAL A 90 2.08 -29.84 23.30
N LEU A 91 1.68 -29.05 24.29
CA LEU A 91 2.45 -27.88 24.74
C LEU A 91 3.78 -28.26 25.40
N GLN A 92 3.81 -29.34 26.17
CA GLN A 92 5.06 -29.86 26.76
C GLN A 92 6.06 -30.26 25.66
N GLU A 93 5.57 -30.97 24.65
CA GLU A 93 6.40 -31.39 23.52
C GLU A 93 6.91 -30.19 22.71
N ILE A 94 6.06 -29.20 22.45
CA ILE A 94 6.45 -27.97 21.77
C ILE A 94 7.58 -27.26 22.53
N LYS A 95 7.49 -27.16 23.86
CA LYS A 95 8.53 -26.55 24.69
C LYS A 95 9.84 -27.34 24.63
N ALA A 96 9.78 -28.68 24.67
CA ALA A 96 10.95 -29.54 24.57
C ALA A 96 11.67 -29.39 23.21
N ILE A 97 10.90 -29.37 22.10
CA ILE A 97 11.43 -29.15 20.75
C ILE A 97 12.13 -27.78 20.64
N LEU A 98 11.51 -26.74 21.18
CA LEU A 98 12.08 -25.38 21.15
C LEU A 98 13.38 -25.30 21.97
N LYS A 99 13.42 -25.93 23.16
CA LYS A 99 14.60 -25.95 24.03
C LYS A 99 15.78 -26.68 23.38
N HIS A 100 15.55 -27.87 22.81
CA HIS A 100 16.60 -28.64 22.13
C HIS A 100 17.19 -27.87 20.93
N ARG A 101 16.36 -27.15 20.16
CA ARG A 101 16.85 -26.30 19.05
C ARG A 101 17.67 -25.11 19.55
N GLU A 102 17.30 -24.51 20.67
CA GLU A 102 18.05 -23.40 21.27
C GLU A 102 19.46 -23.82 21.67
N GLU A 103 19.59 -25.01 22.27
CA GLU A 103 20.87 -25.58 22.72
C GLU A 103 21.79 -25.91 21.54
N SER A 104 21.21 -26.37 20.42
CA SER A 104 21.90 -26.75 19.18
C SER A 104 22.44 -25.58 18.35
N LEU A 105 22.16 -24.32 18.73
CA LEU A 105 22.60 -23.12 17.99
C LEU A 105 23.90 -22.50 18.57
N PRO A 106 24.84 -22.01 17.73
CA PRO A 106 26.04 -21.31 18.19
C PRO A 106 25.73 -20.08 19.06
N GLN A 107 26.57 -19.79 20.06
CA GLN A 107 26.31 -18.77 21.09
C GLN A 107 26.01 -17.36 20.55
N LYS A 108 26.59 -16.99 19.38
CA LYS A 108 26.32 -15.73 18.68
C LYS A 108 24.91 -15.65 18.03
N VAL A 109 24.26 -16.78 17.79
CA VAL A 109 22.93 -16.92 17.16
C VAL A 109 21.81 -17.08 18.20
N ARG A 110 22.15 -17.56 19.41
CA ARG A 110 21.22 -17.73 20.55
C ARG A 110 20.44 -16.47 20.91
N ARG A 111 21.03 -15.27 20.75
CA ARG A 111 20.36 -13.99 21.08
C ARG A 111 19.34 -13.49 20.04
N ARG A 112 19.30 -14.06 18.82
CA ARG A 112 18.44 -13.54 17.73
C ARG A 112 17.43 -14.54 17.15
N ASN A 113 17.60 -15.86 17.37
CA ASN A 113 16.97 -16.87 16.51
C ASN A 113 16.34 -18.10 17.22
N VAL A 114 15.95 -18.00 18.50
CA VAL A 114 15.35 -19.12 19.27
C VAL A 114 14.01 -19.65 18.70
N ARG A 115 13.33 -18.89 17.82
CA ARG A 115 11.95 -19.17 17.36
C ARG A 115 11.82 -19.62 15.90
N LEU A 116 12.87 -20.21 15.32
CA LEU A 116 12.93 -20.65 13.91
C LEU A 116 12.37 -22.06 13.69
N ILE A 117 11.11 -22.32 14.07
CA ILE A 117 10.40 -23.54 13.66
C ILE A 117 9.13 -23.13 12.94
N HIS A 118 8.91 -23.66 11.74
CA HIS A 118 7.66 -23.40 11.02
C HIS A 118 6.51 -24.18 11.68
N ALA A 119 5.28 -23.64 11.68
CA ALA A 119 4.15 -24.34 12.27
C ALA A 119 3.81 -25.66 11.55
N SER A 120 4.09 -25.79 10.25
CA SER A 120 3.90 -27.08 9.53
C SER A 120 4.97 -28.10 9.90
N GLU A 121 6.23 -27.66 9.99
CA GLU A 121 7.35 -28.49 10.44
C GLU A 121 7.13 -28.95 11.88
N LEU A 122 6.67 -28.05 12.75
CA LEU A 122 6.28 -28.40 14.11
C LEU A 122 5.12 -29.41 14.12
N ARG A 123 4.13 -29.25 13.24
CA ARG A 123 3.01 -30.19 13.11
C ARG A 123 3.50 -31.58 12.69
N GLU A 124 4.41 -31.66 11.71
CA GLU A 124 5.01 -32.92 11.24
C GLU A 124 5.80 -33.59 12.36
N LEU A 125 6.68 -32.85 13.05
CA LEU A 125 7.43 -33.37 14.19
C LEU A 125 6.52 -33.88 15.32
N LEU A 126 5.41 -33.19 15.59
CA LEU A 126 4.44 -33.63 16.59
C LEU A 126 3.67 -34.90 16.16
N ILE A 127 3.46 -35.09 14.86
CA ILE A 127 2.86 -36.31 14.29
C ILE A 127 3.87 -37.47 14.38
N GLU A 128 5.11 -37.25 13.97
CA GLU A 128 6.20 -38.23 14.04
C GLU A 128 6.45 -38.71 15.48
N ARG A 129 6.38 -37.79 16.45
CA ARG A 129 6.52 -38.11 17.89
C ARG A 129 5.24 -38.68 18.52
N GLY A 130 4.20 -38.95 17.73
CA GLY A 130 2.94 -39.53 18.18
C GLY A 130 2.12 -38.63 19.12
N LYS A 131 2.45 -37.34 19.22
CA LYS A 131 1.78 -36.38 20.11
C LYS A 131 0.59 -35.69 19.45
N LEU A 132 0.47 -35.78 18.13
CA LEU A 132 -0.61 -35.17 17.36
C LEU A 132 -1.17 -36.16 16.34
N LYS A 133 -2.50 -36.26 16.25
CA LYS A 133 -3.16 -37.06 15.22
C LYS A 133 -2.98 -36.40 13.84
N PRO A 134 -2.74 -37.17 12.75
CA PRO A 134 -2.65 -36.61 11.39
C PRO A 134 -3.88 -35.81 10.95
N SER A 135 -5.06 -36.16 11.48
CA SER A 135 -6.32 -35.45 11.23
C SER A 135 -6.39 -34.06 11.87
N CYS A 136 -5.45 -33.69 12.74
CA CYS A 136 -5.41 -32.36 13.33
C CYS A 136 -4.96 -31.31 12.30
N SER A 137 -5.84 -30.33 12.02
CA SER A 137 -5.54 -29.23 11.11
C SER A 137 -4.47 -28.28 11.67
N LEU A 138 -3.74 -27.62 10.76
CA LEU A 138 -2.78 -26.57 11.11
C LEU A 138 -3.45 -25.40 11.85
N SER A 139 -4.71 -25.08 11.51
CA SER A 139 -5.51 -24.05 12.17
C SER A 139 -5.79 -24.37 13.64
N THR A 140 -5.97 -25.65 13.98
CA THR A 140 -6.13 -26.11 15.36
C THR A 140 -4.85 -25.90 16.16
N LEU A 141 -3.70 -26.24 15.57
CA LEU A 141 -2.38 -25.99 16.18
C LEU A 141 -2.12 -24.48 16.36
N TYR A 142 -2.41 -23.66 15.36
CA TYR A 142 -2.31 -22.19 15.47
C TYR A 142 -3.19 -21.61 16.58
N ARG A 143 -4.38 -22.18 16.79
CA ARG A 143 -5.26 -21.77 17.88
C ARG A 143 -4.67 -22.12 19.25
N LEU A 144 -4.05 -23.29 19.40
CA LEU A 144 -3.35 -23.69 20.63
C LEU A 144 -2.17 -22.75 20.93
N LEU A 145 -1.34 -22.48 19.93
CA LEU A 145 -0.19 -21.57 20.05
C LEU A 145 -0.61 -20.17 20.47
N ARG A 146 -1.68 -19.62 19.86
CA ARG A 146 -2.22 -18.30 20.20
C ARG A 146 -2.81 -18.23 21.61
N LEU A 147 -3.47 -19.28 22.09
CA LEU A 147 -4.04 -19.30 23.44
C LEU A 147 -2.97 -19.36 24.55
N ASN A 148 -1.73 -19.74 24.22
CA ASN A 148 -0.62 -19.90 25.15
C ASN A 148 0.51 -18.91 24.90
N ASP A 149 0.26 -17.83 24.13
CA ASP A 149 1.23 -16.79 23.78
C ASP A 149 2.52 -17.31 23.13
N ILE A 150 2.47 -18.48 22.48
CA ILE A 150 3.60 -19.05 21.76
C ILE A 150 3.62 -18.48 20.34
N SER A 151 4.39 -17.42 20.14
CA SER A 151 4.60 -16.82 18.82
C SER A 151 5.68 -17.59 18.04
N LEU A 152 5.28 -18.51 17.18
CA LEU A 152 6.13 -19.01 16.10
C LEU A 152 6.15 -17.99 14.95
N ARG A 153 7.27 -17.79 14.26
CA ARG A 153 7.21 -17.06 12.98
C ARG A 153 6.40 -17.89 11.99
N ALA A 154 5.35 -17.30 11.42
CA ALA A 154 4.72 -17.80 10.20
C ALA A 154 5.73 -17.67 9.05
N CYS A 155 6.63 -18.64 8.90
CA CYS A 155 7.32 -18.84 7.64
C CYS A 155 6.31 -19.43 6.66
N GLY A 156 5.46 -18.58 6.05
CA GLY A 156 4.67 -18.99 4.89
C GLY A 156 5.53 -19.87 4.00
N GLY A 157 4.98 -21.03 3.61
CA GLY A 157 5.72 -22.16 3.02
C GLY A 157 6.80 -21.69 2.05
N SER A 158 7.91 -22.42 1.97
CA SER A 158 8.95 -22.15 1.00
C SER A 158 8.39 -22.29 -0.41
N ARG A 159 7.66 -21.27 -0.90
CA ARG A 159 7.63 -20.94 -2.32
C ARG A 159 9.09 -20.94 -2.71
N GLU A 160 9.48 -21.81 -3.62
CA GLU A 160 10.84 -21.85 -4.15
C GLU A 160 11.25 -20.42 -4.54
N ARG A 161 12.24 -19.87 -3.83
CA ARG A 161 12.59 -18.45 -3.91
C ARG A 161 13.79 -18.32 -4.82
N ARG A 162 13.56 -17.93 -6.07
CA ARG A 162 14.63 -17.66 -7.01
C ARG A 162 15.02 -16.19 -6.93
N ARG A 163 16.32 -15.91 -7.06
CA ARG A 163 16.81 -14.54 -7.24
C ARG A 163 16.28 -14.08 -8.60
N TRP A 164 15.38 -13.11 -8.59
CA TRP A 164 14.88 -12.48 -9.80
C TRP A 164 15.56 -11.13 -10.00
N GLU A 165 15.83 -10.80 -11.25
CA GLU A 165 16.37 -9.53 -11.70
C GLU A 165 15.63 -9.15 -12.98
N ALA A 166 15.35 -7.87 -13.15
CA ALA A 166 14.79 -7.36 -14.39
C ALA A 166 15.74 -7.66 -15.56
N PRO A 167 15.21 -8.00 -16.76
CA PRO A 167 16.03 -8.39 -17.90
C PRO A 167 16.91 -7.26 -18.44
N GLU A 168 16.45 -6.01 -18.34
CA GLU A 168 17.12 -4.82 -18.91
C GLU A 168 16.87 -3.58 -18.03
N PRO A 169 17.72 -2.53 -18.12
CA PRO A 169 17.45 -1.25 -17.47
C PRO A 169 16.10 -0.65 -17.89
N ASN A 170 15.45 0.09 -16.99
CA ASN A 170 14.10 0.63 -17.17
C ASN A 170 13.02 -0.41 -17.43
N HIS A 171 13.28 -1.71 -17.26
CA HIS A 171 12.20 -2.68 -17.30
C HIS A 171 11.32 -2.57 -16.04
N THR A 172 11.93 -2.57 -14.85
CA THR A 172 11.18 -2.49 -13.59
C THR A 172 11.86 -1.48 -12.67
N TRP A 173 11.12 -0.44 -12.30
CA TRP A 173 11.50 0.44 -11.20
C TRP A 173 10.83 -0.01 -9.91
N GLN A 174 11.58 -0.02 -8.81
CA GLN A 174 11.04 -0.23 -7.46
C GLN A 174 11.00 1.10 -6.73
N ALA A 175 9.90 1.44 -6.06
CA ALA A 175 9.81 2.63 -5.22
C ALA A 175 9.38 2.29 -3.79
N ASP A 176 10.01 2.95 -2.83
CA ASP A 176 9.76 2.74 -1.41
C ASP A 176 10.16 3.96 -0.59
N GLY A 177 9.59 4.06 0.61
CA GLY A 177 9.83 5.11 1.58
C GLY A 177 10.74 4.67 2.72
N LEU A 178 11.64 5.55 3.15
CA LEU A 178 12.50 5.35 4.31
C LEU A 178 12.39 6.55 5.24
N ARG A 179 12.34 6.31 6.56
CA ARG A 179 12.44 7.39 7.55
C ARG A 179 13.79 8.11 7.42
N GLY A 180 13.75 9.42 7.16
CA GLY A 180 14.91 10.29 7.06
C GLY A 180 15.31 10.95 8.39
N PRO A 181 16.25 11.91 8.36
CA PRO A 181 16.66 12.68 9.54
C PRO A 181 15.55 13.61 10.03
N TYR A 182 15.75 14.20 11.21
CA TYR A 182 14.93 15.33 11.64
C TYR A 182 15.50 16.63 11.11
N VAL A 183 14.63 17.51 10.62
CA VAL A 183 15.00 18.85 10.15
C VAL A 183 14.23 19.91 10.95
N ILE A 184 14.79 21.11 11.04
CA ILE A 184 14.12 22.29 11.53
C ILE A 184 13.34 22.89 10.36
N TRP A 185 12.02 22.91 10.49
CA TRP A 185 11.11 23.50 9.53
C TRP A 185 10.16 24.43 10.29
N ARG A 186 10.09 25.70 9.86
CA ARG A 186 9.30 26.75 10.53
C ARG A 186 9.56 26.82 12.05
N GLY A 187 10.84 26.76 12.44
CA GLY A 187 11.27 26.86 13.84
C GLY A 187 11.04 25.60 14.69
N ARG A 188 10.48 24.51 14.14
CA ARG A 188 10.20 23.27 14.87
C ARG A 188 10.91 22.07 14.27
N LYS A 189 11.15 21.05 15.08
CA LYS A 189 11.76 19.79 14.64
C LYS A 189 10.70 18.90 13.97
N HIS A 190 10.91 18.54 12.72
CA HIS A 190 10.01 17.70 11.93
C HIS A 190 10.73 16.41 11.47
N PRO A 191 10.08 15.24 11.56
CA PRO A 191 10.59 14.04 10.91
C PRO A 191 10.47 14.18 9.40
N THR A 192 11.42 13.58 8.68
CA THR A 192 11.38 13.52 7.21
C THR A 192 11.23 12.09 6.71
N VAL A 193 10.84 11.98 5.45
CA VAL A 193 10.77 10.72 4.70
C VAL A 193 11.61 10.88 3.44
N ILE A 194 12.49 9.93 3.20
CA ILE A 194 13.19 9.75 1.93
C ILE A 194 12.30 8.89 1.06
N ILE A 195 11.95 9.36 -0.12
CA ILE A 195 11.31 8.53 -1.12
C ILE A 195 12.36 8.24 -2.19
N ALA A 196 12.57 6.97 -2.50
CA ALA A 196 13.53 6.53 -3.50
C ALA A 196 12.87 5.65 -4.55
N ILE A 197 13.42 5.72 -5.75
CA ILE A 197 13.06 4.94 -6.93
C ILE A 197 14.37 4.37 -7.47
N ILE A 198 14.45 3.04 -7.52
CA ILE A 198 15.63 2.31 -8.00
C ILE A 198 15.25 1.51 -9.24
N ASP A 199 16.08 1.56 -10.27
CA ASP A 199 16.00 0.62 -11.38
C ASP A 199 16.45 -0.76 -10.90
N ASP A 200 15.61 -1.78 -11.12
CA ASP A 200 15.95 -3.13 -10.69
C ASP A 200 17.22 -3.59 -11.41
N HIS A 201 17.26 -3.67 -12.73
CA HIS A 201 18.38 -4.32 -13.42
C HIS A 201 19.76 -3.72 -13.08
N SER A 202 19.87 -2.39 -13.09
CA SER A 202 21.14 -1.67 -12.91
C SER A 202 21.45 -1.26 -11.46
N ARG A 203 20.47 -1.33 -10.55
CA ARG A 203 20.53 -0.74 -9.21
C ARG A 203 20.76 0.77 -9.21
N PHE A 204 20.59 1.43 -10.34
CA PHE A 204 20.72 2.87 -10.47
C PHE A 204 19.53 3.57 -9.78
N ILE A 205 19.82 4.57 -8.95
CA ILE A 205 18.78 5.38 -8.31
C ILE A 205 18.32 6.43 -9.33
N VAL A 206 17.13 6.21 -9.89
CA VAL A 206 16.49 7.10 -10.88
C VAL A 206 15.71 8.23 -10.22
N GLY A 207 15.40 8.13 -8.93
CA GLY A 207 14.78 9.21 -8.17
C GLY A 207 15.05 9.05 -6.70
N CYS A 208 15.43 10.12 -6.01
CA CYS A 208 15.56 10.13 -4.57
C CYS A 208 15.43 11.56 -4.05
N ASP A 209 14.49 11.80 -3.13
CA ASP A 209 14.37 13.09 -2.48
C ASP A 209 13.80 12.98 -1.04
N LEU A 210 13.95 14.05 -0.28
CA LEU A 210 13.57 14.22 1.11
C LEU A 210 12.31 15.09 1.24
N PHE A 211 11.32 14.59 1.97
CA PHE A 211 10.01 15.22 2.15
C PHE A 211 9.61 15.30 3.62
N LEU A 212 8.67 16.21 3.94
CA LEU A 212 8.11 16.40 5.30
C LEU A 212 7.00 15.37 5.64
N GLY A 213 6.89 14.30 4.88
CA GLY A 213 5.90 13.26 5.08
C GLY A 213 5.78 12.37 3.84
N GLU A 214 4.90 11.37 3.93
CA GLU A 214 4.64 10.44 2.84
C GLU A 214 3.28 10.77 2.22
N ARG A 215 3.29 11.49 1.10
CA ARG A 215 2.09 11.94 0.39
C ARG A 215 2.19 11.59 -1.08
N ALA A 216 1.07 11.22 -1.70
CA ALA A 216 1.02 10.92 -3.14
C ALA A 216 1.57 12.05 -4.00
N ALA A 217 1.30 13.32 -3.63
CA ALA A 217 1.82 14.49 -4.34
C ALA A 217 3.36 14.54 -4.38
N PHE A 218 4.03 14.19 -3.28
CA PHE A 218 5.49 14.16 -3.22
C PHE A 218 6.07 13.03 -4.07
N PHE A 219 5.43 11.85 -4.03
CA PHE A 219 5.85 10.75 -4.89
C PHE A 219 5.64 11.07 -6.38
N LEU A 220 4.50 11.66 -6.75
CA LEU A 220 4.22 12.08 -8.13
C LEU A 220 5.22 13.11 -8.65
N GLU A 221 5.61 14.08 -7.81
CA GLU A 221 6.63 15.07 -8.15
C GLU A 221 7.97 14.39 -8.46
N LEU A 222 8.44 13.53 -7.56
CA LEU A 222 9.68 12.78 -7.74
C LEU A 222 9.62 11.83 -8.95
N PHE A 223 8.51 11.12 -9.10
CA PHE A 223 8.33 10.15 -10.17
C PHE A 223 8.26 10.84 -11.53
N THR A 224 7.60 12.00 -11.63
CA THR A 224 7.58 12.82 -12.85
C THR A 224 8.98 13.27 -13.24
N GLU A 225 9.80 13.73 -12.27
CA GLU A 225 11.18 14.10 -12.55
C GLU A 225 12.02 12.90 -13.03
N ALA A 226 11.87 11.74 -12.38
CA ALA A 226 12.57 10.53 -12.77
C ALA A 226 12.19 10.10 -14.20
N LEU A 227 10.90 10.12 -14.54
CA LEU A 227 10.40 9.78 -15.88
C LEU A 227 10.97 10.70 -16.95
N LEU A 228 10.96 12.01 -16.70
CA LEU A 228 11.49 13.01 -17.63
C LEU A 228 13.00 12.88 -17.84
N ARG A 229 13.76 12.56 -16.79
CA ARG A 229 15.22 12.51 -16.86
C ARG A 229 15.77 11.17 -17.34
N TYR A 230 15.14 10.07 -16.93
CA TYR A 230 15.69 8.73 -17.11
C TYR A 230 14.83 7.83 -18.00
N GLY A 231 13.70 8.31 -18.51
CA GLY A 231 12.80 7.58 -19.39
C GLY A 231 11.69 6.83 -18.65
N VAL A 232 10.83 6.17 -19.42
CA VAL A 232 9.59 5.55 -18.96
C VAL A 232 9.77 4.04 -18.78
N PRO A 233 9.66 3.50 -17.54
CA PRO A 233 9.86 2.08 -17.31
C PRO A 233 8.68 1.23 -17.80
N LYS A 234 8.88 -0.09 -18.00
CA LYS A 234 7.76 -1.00 -18.32
C LYS A 234 6.89 -1.30 -17.10
N ARG A 235 7.49 -1.36 -15.90
CA ARG A 235 6.83 -1.73 -14.65
C ARG A 235 7.25 -0.80 -13.52
N LEU A 236 6.30 -0.46 -12.66
CA LEU A 236 6.54 0.21 -11.38
C LEU A 236 6.09 -0.72 -10.26
N TYR A 237 7.02 -1.15 -9.41
CA TYR A 237 6.76 -2.02 -8.26
C TYR A 237 6.86 -1.24 -6.95
N VAL A 238 5.77 -1.15 -6.21
CA VAL A 238 5.66 -0.32 -5.00
C VAL A 238 5.09 -1.07 -3.80
N ASP A 239 5.22 -0.50 -2.62
CA ASP A 239 4.44 -0.94 -1.46
C ASP A 239 2.97 -0.51 -1.52
N ASN A 240 2.12 -1.21 -0.78
CA ASN A 240 0.72 -0.88 -0.57
C ASN A 240 0.50 0.41 0.25
N GLY A 241 1.55 1.20 0.47
CA GLY A 241 1.47 2.51 1.09
C GLY A 241 0.54 3.43 0.30
N GLY A 242 -0.33 4.16 1.00
CA GLY A 242 -1.36 5.00 0.39
C GLY A 242 -0.80 6.06 -0.57
N ALA A 243 0.44 6.52 -0.36
CA ALA A 243 1.10 7.47 -1.25
C ALA A 243 1.42 6.88 -2.64
N PHE A 244 1.87 5.62 -2.70
CA PHE A 244 2.27 4.95 -3.95
C PHE A 244 1.09 4.31 -4.69
N CYS A 245 0.01 4.01 -3.98
CA CYS A 245 -1.19 3.38 -4.51
C CYS A 245 -2.35 4.36 -4.79
N ALA A 246 -2.10 5.67 -4.69
CA ALA A 246 -3.07 6.71 -4.98
C ALA A 246 -3.57 6.65 -6.44
N LYS A 247 -4.80 7.14 -6.65
CA LYS A 247 -5.47 7.09 -7.96
C LYS A 247 -4.64 7.80 -9.03
N GLU A 248 -4.12 8.98 -8.70
CA GLU A 248 -3.34 9.83 -9.59
C GLU A 248 -2.04 9.15 -10.05
N VAL A 249 -1.42 8.34 -9.19
CA VAL A 249 -0.24 7.54 -9.56
C VAL A 249 -0.61 6.48 -10.59
N LYS A 250 -1.71 5.76 -10.35
CA LYS A 250 -2.19 4.72 -11.28
C LYS A 250 -2.62 5.31 -12.62
N GLU A 251 -3.27 6.47 -12.61
CA GLU A 251 -3.64 7.20 -13.83
C GLU A 251 -2.40 7.63 -14.62
N LEU A 252 -1.38 8.17 -13.95
CA LEU A 252 -0.12 8.52 -14.62
C LEU A 252 0.57 7.29 -15.23
N CYS A 253 0.64 6.19 -14.48
CA CYS A 253 1.15 4.93 -14.99
C CYS A 253 0.37 4.45 -16.22
N ALA A 254 -0.96 4.52 -16.20
CA ALA A 254 -1.79 4.12 -17.33
C ALA A 254 -1.53 4.97 -18.59
N ARG A 255 -1.40 6.29 -18.46
CA ARG A 255 -1.08 7.20 -19.58
C ARG A 255 0.26 6.91 -20.24
N LEU A 256 1.20 6.36 -19.48
CA LEU A 256 2.56 6.05 -19.91
C LEU A 256 2.78 4.55 -20.18
N GLU A 257 1.70 3.77 -20.20
CA GLU A 257 1.74 2.31 -20.37
C GLU A 257 2.72 1.61 -19.41
N ILE A 258 2.75 2.08 -18.17
CA ILE A 258 3.53 1.50 -17.07
C ILE A 258 2.63 0.55 -16.30
N LEU A 259 3.01 -0.72 -16.21
CA LEU A 259 2.32 -1.67 -15.34
C LEU A 259 2.61 -1.33 -13.87
N HIS A 260 1.62 -0.75 -13.18
CA HIS A 260 1.66 -0.50 -11.74
C HIS A 260 1.40 -1.80 -10.97
N ILE A 261 2.32 -2.16 -10.08
CA ILE A 261 2.26 -3.38 -9.28
C ILE A 261 2.45 -3.02 -7.82
N ALA A 262 1.39 -3.22 -7.04
CA ALA A 262 1.46 -3.11 -5.60
C ALA A 262 1.79 -4.48 -4.99
N GLY A 263 2.81 -4.54 -4.13
CA GLY A 263 3.22 -5.81 -3.50
C GLY A 263 2.09 -6.40 -2.65
N GLU A 264 1.88 -7.72 -2.70
CA GLU A 264 0.86 -8.37 -1.86
C GLU A 264 1.16 -8.17 -0.36
N PRO A 265 0.15 -7.94 0.49
CA PRO A 265 0.33 -8.02 1.94
C PRO A 265 0.98 -9.36 2.31
N TYR A 266 2.01 -9.32 3.16
CA TYR A 266 2.77 -10.50 3.61
C TYR A 266 3.71 -11.16 2.57
N ASN A 267 3.90 -10.57 1.38
CA ASN A 267 4.86 -11.02 0.38
C ASN A 267 6.05 -10.03 0.27
N ALA A 268 6.76 -9.85 1.39
CA ALA A 268 7.87 -8.91 1.56
C ALA A 268 9.08 -9.01 0.59
N PRO A 269 9.48 -10.17 0.01
CA PRO A 269 10.83 -10.31 -0.57
C PRO A 269 11.02 -9.77 -2.00
N GLY A 270 10.00 -9.20 -2.66
CA GLY A 270 10.16 -8.60 -3.99
C GLY A 270 11.00 -7.31 -4.03
N ARG A 271 11.23 -6.66 -2.87
CA ARG A 271 11.84 -5.33 -2.73
C ARG A 271 13.26 -5.34 -2.17
N GLY A 272 13.92 -6.50 -2.13
CA GLY A 272 15.22 -6.64 -1.46
C GLY A 272 16.34 -5.73 -1.98
N LYS A 273 16.14 -5.08 -3.13
CA LYS A 273 17.12 -4.26 -3.84
C LYS A 273 17.06 -2.81 -3.35
N ILE A 274 15.86 -2.23 -3.30
CA ILE A 274 15.64 -0.94 -2.63
C ILE A 274 15.87 -1.05 -1.12
N GLU A 275 15.48 -2.16 -0.49
CA GLU A 275 15.75 -2.40 0.94
C GLU A 275 17.25 -2.45 1.26
N ARG A 276 18.06 -3.05 0.36
CA ARG A 276 19.52 -3.05 0.53
C ARG A 276 20.12 -1.66 0.32
N TRP A 277 19.58 -0.88 -0.60
CA TRP A 277 19.96 0.53 -0.74
C TRP A 277 19.58 1.34 0.52
N HIS A 278 18.40 1.11 1.12
CA HIS A 278 18.01 1.70 2.40
C HIS A 278 18.99 1.38 3.54
N GLN A 279 19.58 0.18 3.55
CA GLN A 279 20.64 -0.15 4.51
C GLN A 279 21.88 0.74 4.29
N ASN A 280 22.31 0.95 3.05
CA ASN A 280 23.42 1.88 2.76
C ASN A 280 23.12 3.30 3.25
N VAL A 281 21.90 3.80 3.07
CA VAL A 281 21.49 5.10 3.59
C VAL A 281 21.59 5.15 5.11
N LYS A 282 21.12 4.11 5.81
CA LYS A 282 21.17 4.03 7.29
C LYS A 282 22.57 3.90 7.85
N GLU A 283 23.45 3.17 7.18
CA GLU A 283 24.80 2.87 7.68
C GLU A 283 25.81 3.96 7.32
N LYS A 284 25.61 4.68 6.21
CA LYS A 284 26.60 5.62 5.68
C LYS A 284 26.11 7.06 5.74
N TRP A 285 24.96 7.35 5.12
CA TRP A 285 24.49 8.72 4.95
C TRP A 285 23.87 9.31 6.22
N LEU A 286 22.95 8.60 6.88
CA LEU A 286 22.28 9.10 8.08
C LEU A 286 23.27 9.46 9.21
N PRO A 287 24.27 8.63 9.55
CA PRO A 287 25.27 8.98 10.56
C PRO A 287 26.07 10.23 10.19
N GLU A 288 26.41 10.39 8.91
CA GLU A 288 27.11 11.58 8.42
C GLU A 288 26.26 12.85 8.55
N VAL A 289 24.98 12.79 8.22
CA VAL A 289 24.03 13.91 8.38
C VAL A 289 23.98 14.37 9.84
N TYR A 290 23.86 13.43 10.79
CA TYR A 290 23.83 13.76 12.21
C TYR A 290 25.16 14.32 12.71
N ARG A 291 26.29 13.72 12.30
CA ARG A 291 27.64 14.19 12.66
C ARG A 291 27.92 15.61 12.14
N LYS A 292 27.49 15.91 10.92
CA LYS A 292 27.63 17.25 10.31
C LYS A 292 26.59 18.26 10.81
N GLY A 293 25.63 17.83 11.63
CA GLY A 293 24.60 18.71 12.17
C GLY A 293 23.69 19.33 11.10
N LEU A 294 23.43 18.63 9.98
CA LEU A 294 22.60 19.16 8.90
C LEU A 294 21.14 19.20 9.34
N ARG A 295 20.69 20.37 9.81
CA ARG A 295 19.36 20.57 10.39
C ARG A 295 18.37 21.25 9.45
N THR A 296 18.77 21.77 8.31
CA THR A 296 17.84 22.39 7.36
C THR A 296 17.44 21.41 6.26
N MET A 297 16.21 21.55 5.74
CA MET A 297 15.73 20.72 4.63
C MET A 297 16.65 20.83 3.40
N LYS A 298 17.08 22.06 3.06
CA LYS A 298 17.98 22.33 1.94
C LYS A 298 19.32 21.59 2.09
N ALA A 299 20.00 21.75 3.23
CA ALA A 299 21.31 21.13 3.45
C ALA A 299 21.22 19.59 3.48
N ALA A 300 20.18 19.04 4.10
CA ALA A 300 19.94 17.59 4.11
C ALA A 300 19.68 17.05 2.69
N ARG A 301 18.86 17.73 1.90
CA ARG A 301 18.55 17.37 0.50
C ARG A 301 19.79 17.41 -0.39
N GLU A 302 20.57 18.49 -0.35
CA GLU A 302 21.83 18.60 -1.11
C GLU A 302 22.82 17.51 -0.73
N SER A 303 22.90 17.16 0.56
CA SER A 303 23.75 16.06 1.01
C SER A 303 23.25 14.69 0.55
N LEU A 304 21.93 14.50 0.45
CA LEU A 304 21.34 13.26 -0.07
C LEU A 304 21.62 13.09 -1.56
N GLN A 305 21.47 14.16 -2.35
CA GLN A 305 21.76 14.14 -3.78
C GLN A 305 23.23 13.77 -4.06
N ARG A 306 24.18 14.39 -3.35
CA ARG A 306 25.61 14.02 -3.43
C ARG A 306 25.88 12.56 -3.06
N PHE A 307 25.21 12.04 -2.04
CA PHE A 307 25.31 10.63 -1.66
C PHE A 307 24.78 9.70 -2.77
N VAL A 308 23.65 10.03 -3.39
CA VAL A 308 23.06 9.27 -4.50
C VAL A 308 23.97 9.29 -5.73
N GLU A 309 24.51 10.45 -6.08
CA GLU A 309 25.47 10.57 -7.19
C GLU A 309 26.71 9.71 -6.97
N THR A 310 27.25 9.74 -5.75
CA THR A 310 28.40 8.93 -5.35
C THR A 310 28.05 7.44 -5.44
N TYR A 311 26.91 7.03 -4.89
CA TYR A 311 26.43 5.65 -4.96
C TYR A 311 26.32 5.15 -6.41
N ASN A 312 25.67 5.94 -7.28
CA ASN A 312 25.46 5.59 -8.68
C ASN A 312 26.79 5.44 -9.47
N LYS A 313 27.85 6.13 -9.05
CA LYS A 313 29.20 6.06 -9.63
C LYS A 313 30.14 5.07 -8.93
N THR A 314 29.73 4.46 -7.82
CA THR A 314 30.57 3.54 -7.04
C THR A 314 30.43 2.12 -7.56
N PHE A 315 31.54 1.37 -7.60
CA PHE A 315 31.54 -0.03 -8.03
C PHE A 315 30.62 -0.90 -7.15
N HIS A 316 29.71 -1.64 -7.78
CA HIS A 316 28.77 -2.52 -7.11
C HIS A 316 29.17 -3.98 -7.32
N ARG A 317 29.68 -4.64 -6.27
CA ARG A 317 30.24 -6.00 -6.35
C ARG A 317 29.28 -7.03 -6.96
N SER A 318 27.98 -6.96 -6.69
CA SER A 318 27.02 -7.91 -7.28
C SER A 318 26.70 -7.65 -8.76
N LEU A 319 27.05 -6.48 -9.30
CA LEU A 319 26.85 -6.14 -10.70
C LEU A 319 28.13 -6.31 -11.53
N GLY A 320 29.30 -6.36 -10.88
CA GLY A 320 30.60 -6.32 -11.55
C GLY A 320 30.91 -4.96 -12.22
N THR A 321 30.13 -3.92 -11.95
CA THR A 321 30.28 -2.57 -12.52
C THR A 321 29.58 -1.53 -11.62
N THR A 322 29.59 -0.26 -12.00
CA THR A 322 28.85 0.80 -11.31
C THR A 322 27.37 0.79 -11.74
N PRO A 323 26.43 1.22 -10.87
CA PRO A 323 25.01 1.32 -11.27
C PRO A 323 24.81 2.18 -12.52
N LEU A 324 25.49 3.33 -12.60
CA LEU A 324 25.47 4.22 -13.77
C LEU A 324 26.00 3.51 -15.01
N GLY A 325 27.14 2.83 -14.91
CA GLY A 325 27.76 2.13 -16.04
C GLY A 325 26.92 0.94 -16.53
N ARG A 326 26.12 0.32 -15.66
CA ARG A 326 25.15 -0.71 -16.09
C ARG A 326 23.91 -0.10 -16.73
N TRP A 327 23.39 0.99 -16.17
CA TRP A 327 22.20 1.67 -16.69
C TRP A 327 22.45 2.29 -18.07
N SER A 328 23.63 2.89 -18.30
CA SER A 328 23.93 3.61 -19.54
C SER A 328 24.08 2.73 -20.78
N LYS A 329 24.38 1.44 -20.63
CA LYS A 329 24.64 0.51 -21.76
C LYS A 329 23.49 0.45 -22.76
N ASP A 330 22.27 0.46 -22.28
CA ASP A 330 21.05 0.32 -23.11
C ASP A 330 20.27 1.63 -23.20
N SER A 331 20.86 2.76 -22.78
CA SER A 331 20.13 4.02 -22.62
C SER A 331 19.55 4.61 -23.89
N TRP A 332 20.14 4.30 -25.04
CA TRP A 332 19.64 4.67 -26.36
C TRP A 332 18.30 4.01 -26.73
N ARG A 333 17.88 2.94 -26.03
CA ARG A 333 16.62 2.22 -26.26
C ARG A 333 15.49 2.69 -25.35
N PHE A 334 15.75 3.62 -24.44
CA PHE A 334 14.77 4.01 -23.44
C PHE A 334 13.62 4.79 -24.08
N ARG A 335 12.40 4.45 -23.69
CA ARG A 335 11.20 5.17 -24.10
C ARG A 335 11.20 6.52 -23.39
N SER A 336 11.27 7.62 -24.13
CA SER A 336 11.12 8.95 -23.54
C SER A 336 9.64 9.21 -23.21
N VAL A 337 9.35 10.28 -22.47
CA VAL A 337 7.97 10.67 -22.17
C VAL A 337 7.23 11.08 -23.45
N GLU A 338 7.94 11.76 -24.36
CA GLU A 338 7.42 12.27 -25.62
C GLU A 338 6.93 11.16 -26.55
N HIS A 339 7.42 9.93 -26.38
CA HIS A 339 6.91 8.75 -27.07
C HIS A 339 5.41 8.49 -26.79
N PHE A 340 4.92 8.87 -25.61
CA PHE A 340 3.53 8.66 -25.18
C PHE A 340 2.65 9.90 -25.37
N GLY A 341 3.24 11.02 -25.80
CA GLY A 341 2.55 12.28 -26.01
C GLY A 341 3.26 13.46 -25.34
N LYS A 342 2.67 14.64 -25.52
CA LYS A 342 3.24 15.88 -24.97
C LYS A 342 3.22 15.84 -23.43
N PRO A 343 4.29 16.28 -22.74
CA PRO A 343 4.32 16.35 -21.28
C PRO A 343 3.13 17.09 -20.66
N LEU A 344 2.66 18.17 -21.28
CA LEU A 344 1.46 18.90 -20.86
C LEU A 344 0.21 18.00 -20.79
N TRP A 345 0.05 17.06 -21.72
CA TRP A 345 -1.08 16.14 -21.75
C TRP A 345 -0.95 15.01 -20.73
N ILE A 346 0.28 14.56 -20.51
CA ILE A 346 0.59 13.44 -19.60
C ILE A 346 0.51 13.91 -18.15
N PHE A 347 1.16 15.03 -17.81
CA PHE A 347 1.30 15.53 -16.44
C PHE A 347 0.39 16.72 -16.11
N GLY A 348 -0.25 17.32 -17.11
CA GLY A 348 -1.10 18.48 -16.91
C GLY A 348 -2.33 18.16 -16.08
N ARG A 349 -2.73 19.15 -15.28
CA ARG A 349 -3.96 19.17 -14.51
C ARG A 349 -5.07 19.75 -15.39
N ARG A 350 -6.23 19.12 -15.35
CA ARG A 350 -7.45 19.63 -15.99
C ARG A 350 -8.26 20.43 -14.97
N LEU A 351 -8.53 21.68 -15.28
CA LEU A 351 -9.24 22.62 -14.40
C LEU A 351 -10.41 23.24 -15.16
N LYS A 352 -11.62 23.18 -14.61
CA LYS A 352 -12.74 23.95 -15.16
C LYS A 352 -12.61 25.41 -14.74
N ARG A 353 -12.62 26.32 -15.69
CA ARG A 353 -12.53 27.77 -15.47
C ARG A 353 -13.55 28.49 -16.36
N ARG A 354 -14.03 29.63 -15.87
CA ARG A 354 -14.85 30.53 -16.68
C ARG A 354 -13.94 31.60 -17.27
N VAL A 355 -14.07 31.84 -18.57
CA VAL A 355 -13.35 32.95 -19.23
C VAL A 355 -14.02 34.25 -18.85
N ASP A 356 -13.23 35.22 -18.40
CA ASP A 356 -13.74 36.53 -18.02
C ASP A 356 -14.17 37.38 -19.25
N ARG A 357 -14.62 38.61 -18.99
CA ARG A 357 -15.07 39.54 -20.03
C ARG A 357 -13.92 40.04 -20.92
N THR A 358 -12.69 39.95 -20.45
CA THR A 358 -11.47 40.36 -21.16
C THR A 358 -10.84 39.23 -21.98
N GLY A 359 -11.42 38.02 -21.93
CA GLY A 359 -10.88 36.86 -22.65
C GLY A 359 -9.72 36.20 -21.91
N CYS A 360 -9.70 36.27 -20.58
CA CYS A 360 -8.65 35.70 -19.75
C CYS A 360 -9.18 34.63 -18.79
N VAL A 361 -8.29 33.75 -18.33
CA VAL A 361 -8.56 32.74 -17.30
C VAL A 361 -7.47 32.76 -16.22
N GLN A 362 -7.86 32.57 -14.97
CA GLN A 362 -6.91 32.51 -13.85
C GLN A 362 -6.65 31.06 -13.41
N VAL A 363 -5.37 30.68 -13.37
CA VAL A 363 -4.90 29.35 -12.96
C VAL A 363 -3.74 29.51 -11.97
N GLU A 364 -3.87 28.91 -10.77
CA GLU A 364 -2.86 28.98 -9.69
C GLU A 364 -2.34 30.41 -9.41
N GLY A 365 -3.26 31.39 -9.42
CA GLY A 365 -2.94 32.80 -9.16
C GLY A 365 -2.34 33.56 -10.36
N LYS A 366 -2.09 32.88 -11.48
CA LYS A 366 -1.57 33.48 -12.73
C LYS A 366 -2.71 33.69 -13.73
N LEU A 367 -2.62 34.78 -14.51
CA LEU A 367 -3.60 35.12 -15.52
C LEU A 367 -3.10 34.72 -16.91
N TYR A 368 -3.99 34.16 -17.73
CA TYR A 368 -3.70 33.69 -19.08
C TYR A 368 -4.69 34.29 -20.07
N GLU A 369 -4.18 34.90 -21.14
CA GLU A 369 -4.99 35.37 -22.26
C GLU A 369 -5.35 34.19 -23.16
N VAL A 370 -6.62 34.10 -23.55
CA VAL A 370 -7.20 33.06 -24.40
C VAL A 370 -8.05 33.69 -25.51
N SER A 371 -8.62 32.87 -26.40
CA SER A 371 -9.46 33.39 -27.48
C SER A 371 -10.68 34.18 -26.95
N GLN A 372 -10.87 35.38 -27.50
CA GLN A 372 -11.97 36.27 -27.15
C GLN A 372 -13.36 35.67 -27.46
N ALA A 373 -13.43 34.68 -28.36
CA ALA A 373 -14.65 33.93 -28.67
C ALA A 373 -15.17 33.06 -27.50
N LEU A 374 -14.35 32.89 -26.46
CA LEU A 374 -14.69 32.11 -25.27
C LEU A 374 -15.21 32.94 -24.10
N ARG A 375 -15.29 34.27 -24.23
CA ARG A 375 -15.77 35.18 -23.17
C ARG A 375 -17.07 34.69 -22.53
N GLY A 376 -17.08 34.62 -21.19
CA GLY A 376 -18.24 34.20 -20.41
C GLY A 376 -18.54 32.70 -20.41
N LYS A 377 -17.87 31.89 -21.26
CA LYS A 377 -18.05 30.44 -21.34
C LYS A 377 -17.22 29.72 -20.28
N TRP A 378 -17.69 28.53 -19.90
CA TRP A 378 -16.93 27.58 -19.11
C TRP A 378 -16.07 26.72 -20.03
N VAL A 379 -14.78 26.62 -19.71
CA VAL A 379 -13.78 25.89 -20.48
C VAL A 379 -12.99 24.95 -19.57
N THR A 380 -12.45 23.89 -20.16
CA THR A 380 -11.46 23.04 -19.49
C THR A 380 -10.08 23.53 -19.84
N VAL A 381 -9.29 23.89 -18.84
CA VAL A 381 -7.89 24.31 -19.00
C VAL A 381 -6.99 23.15 -18.62
N LEU A 382 -6.09 22.79 -19.52
CA LEU A 382 -4.98 21.88 -19.27
C LEU A 382 -3.75 22.73 -18.93
N TYR A 383 -3.23 22.55 -17.72
CA TYR A 383 -2.12 23.35 -17.17
C TYR A 383 -1.09 22.45 -16.50
N TRP A 384 0.19 22.73 -16.73
CA TRP A 384 1.29 22.07 -16.05
C TRP A 384 2.20 23.08 -15.36
N HIS A 385 2.35 22.95 -14.04
CA HIS A 385 3.10 23.91 -13.22
C HIS A 385 4.59 24.07 -13.61
N ARG A 386 5.19 23.06 -14.27
CA ARG A 386 6.57 23.13 -14.79
C ARG A 386 6.68 23.90 -16.10
N GLU A 387 5.57 24.10 -16.81
CA GLU A 387 5.48 24.91 -18.03
C GLU A 387 4.41 25.99 -17.85
N PRO A 388 4.61 26.94 -16.93
CA PRO A 388 3.55 27.87 -16.53
C PRO A 388 3.29 28.98 -17.55
N GLU A 389 4.05 29.06 -18.64
CA GLU A 389 3.91 30.14 -19.63
C GLU A 389 2.82 29.84 -20.66
N GLN A 390 2.42 28.57 -20.79
CA GLN A 390 1.43 28.13 -21.76
C GLN A 390 0.39 27.22 -21.11
N ILE A 391 -0.84 27.33 -21.60
CA ILE A 391 -1.95 26.43 -21.29
C ILE A 391 -2.65 25.99 -22.57
N GLU A 392 -3.35 24.87 -22.53
CA GLU A 392 -4.28 24.47 -23.58
C GLU A 392 -5.71 24.58 -23.07
N VAL A 393 -6.61 25.12 -23.91
CA VAL A 393 -8.01 25.40 -23.55
C VAL A 393 -8.93 24.61 -24.44
N TYR A 394 -9.90 23.94 -23.82
CA TYR A 394 -10.85 23.05 -24.47
C TYR A 394 -12.28 23.50 -24.19
N LEU A 395 -13.12 23.38 -25.21
CA LEU A 395 -14.56 23.56 -25.12
C LEU A 395 -15.22 22.19 -25.27
N GLY A 396 -15.76 21.65 -24.17
CA GLY A 396 -16.10 20.22 -24.12
C GLY A 396 -14.83 19.36 -24.12
N GLU A 397 -14.70 18.46 -25.09
CA GLU A 397 -13.53 17.60 -25.29
C GLU A 397 -12.61 18.08 -26.41
N GLU A 398 -13.03 19.08 -27.18
CA GLU A 398 -12.27 19.60 -28.32
C GLU A 398 -11.30 20.70 -27.92
N PHE A 399 -10.07 20.60 -28.43
CA PHE A 399 -9.07 21.66 -28.30
C PHE A 399 -9.55 22.90 -29.05
N PHE A 400 -9.57 24.06 -28.37
CA PHE A 400 -10.03 25.32 -28.95
C PHE A 400 -8.89 26.30 -29.22
N CYS A 401 -8.06 26.57 -28.20
CA CYS A 401 -6.90 27.46 -28.36
C CYS A 401 -5.85 27.21 -27.29
N SER A 402 -4.61 27.64 -27.57
CA SER A 402 -3.59 27.79 -26.53
C SER A 402 -3.76 29.14 -25.83
N GLY A 403 -3.54 29.17 -24.52
CA GLY A 403 -3.47 30.40 -23.74
C GLY A 403 -2.04 30.75 -23.37
N ARG A 404 -1.72 32.04 -23.34
CA ARG A 404 -0.40 32.55 -22.95
C ARG A 404 -0.49 33.30 -21.64
N ARG A 405 0.49 33.09 -20.78
CA ARG A 405 0.56 33.82 -19.52
C ARG A 405 0.75 35.31 -19.80
N ILE A 406 -0.03 36.13 -19.11
CA ILE A 406 0.15 37.59 -19.09
C ILE A 406 0.68 38.03 -17.73
N ARG A 407 1.41 39.15 -17.72
CA ARG A 407 2.13 39.64 -16.54
C ARG A 407 1.21 40.09 -15.43
#